data_AF-A0A7C9A9S4-F1
#
_entry.id   AF-A0A7C9A9S4-F1
#
_cell.length_a   1.000
_cell.length_b   1.000
_cell.length_c   1.000
_cell.angle_alpha   90.00
_cell.angle_beta   90.00
_cell.angle_gamma   90.00
#
_symmetry.space_group_name_H-M   'P 1'
#
loop_
_entity.id
_entity.type
_entity.pdbx_description
1 polymer ?
#
loop_
_entity_poly.entity_id
_entity_poly.type
_entity_poly.pdbx_seq_one_letter_code
_entity_poly.pdbx_strand_id
1 'polypeptide(L)'
;MNCIIVTLDWTKKWPEPLLQSFFVAAKCVWLLHLLAFSFHPALMILRVEENRPFDPHYMEDVFKDKQKGDGPSRVKVMVMPGFYVQDRILRCKVLCRYKSTAQAYI
;
A
#
# COMPACT_ATOMS: atom_id res chain seq x y z
N MET A 1 16.92 -24.83 0.56
CA MET A 1 15.56 -24.55 1.10
C MET A 1 15.56 -23.92 2.51
N ASN A 2 16.65 -23.97 3.29
CA ASN A 2 16.67 -23.44 4.66
C ASN A 2 16.85 -21.91 4.81
N CYS A 3 17.27 -21.19 3.77
CA CYS A 3 17.56 -19.75 3.89
C CYS A 3 16.30 -18.94 4.22
N ILE A 4 15.17 -19.25 3.57
CA ILE A 4 13.89 -18.53 3.77
C ILE A 4 13.35 -18.70 5.20
N ILE A 5 13.51 -19.89 5.80
CA ILE A 5 13.07 -20.20 7.17
C ILE A 5 13.85 -19.36 8.18
N VAL A 6 15.16 -19.18 7.95
CA VAL A 6 16.04 -18.34 8.78
C VAL A 6 15.73 -16.85 8.57
N THR A 7 15.55 -16.40 7.33
CA THR A 7 15.24 -14.98 7.05
C THR A 7 13.90 -14.54 7.64
N LEU A 8 12.92 -15.44 7.71
CA LEU A 8 11.58 -15.14 8.22
C LEU A 8 11.38 -15.47 9.71
N ASP A 9 12.45 -15.90 10.42
CA ASP A 9 12.41 -16.37 11.81
C ASP A 9 11.24 -17.35 12.06
N TRP A 10 11.11 -18.32 11.14
CA TRP A 10 9.93 -19.15 11.00
C TRP A 10 9.92 -20.29 12.03
N THR A 11 9.68 -19.94 13.29
CA THR A 11 9.69 -20.86 14.45
C THR A 11 8.45 -21.77 14.53
N LYS A 12 7.34 -21.42 13.87
CA LYS A 12 6.10 -22.22 13.82
C LYS A 12 5.48 -22.25 12.43
N LYS A 13 5.14 -23.46 11.92
CA LYS A 13 4.46 -23.65 10.63
C LYS A 13 3.21 -22.76 10.57
N TRP A 14 3.09 -21.96 9.51
CA TRP A 14 1.90 -21.15 9.29
C TRP A 14 0.70 -22.04 8.95
N PRO A 15 -0.53 -21.63 9.33
CA PRO A 15 -1.74 -22.26 8.81
C PRO A 15 -1.73 -22.26 7.27
N GLU A 16 -2.23 -23.33 6.66
CA GLU A 16 -2.26 -23.46 5.20
C GLU A 16 -2.91 -22.27 4.46
N PRO A 17 -4.02 -21.68 4.94
CA PRO A 17 -4.61 -20.50 4.29
C PRO A 17 -3.69 -19.27 4.27
N LEU A 18 -2.88 -19.10 5.31
CA LEU A 18 -1.92 -18.00 5.38
C LEU A 18 -0.78 -18.21 4.39
N LEU A 19 -0.29 -19.45 4.28
CA LEU A 19 0.75 -19.81 3.32
C LEU A 19 0.28 -19.62 1.87
N GLN A 20 -0.94 -20.04 1.55
CA GLN A 20 -1.56 -19.82 0.24
C GLN A 20 -1.69 -18.33 -0.08
N SER A 21 -2.19 -17.54 0.88
CA SER A 21 -2.33 -16.08 0.74
C SER A 21 -0.98 -15.40 0.52
N PHE A 22 0.07 -15.87 1.20
CA PHE A 22 1.43 -15.38 1.00
C PHE A 22 1.94 -15.64 -0.41
N PHE A 23 1.75 -16.85 -0.96
CA PHE A 23 2.17 -17.14 -2.33
C PHE A 23 1.42 -16.33 -3.38
N VAL A 24 0.12 -16.08 -3.17
CA VAL A 24 -0.66 -15.17 -4.01
C VAL A 24 -0.07 -13.75 -3.95
N ALA A 25 0.22 -13.24 -2.75
CA ALA A 25 0.83 -11.92 -2.57
C ALA A 25 2.22 -11.84 -3.23
N ALA A 26 3.07 -12.85 -3.06
CA ALA A 26 4.40 -12.92 -3.67
C ALA A 26 4.31 -12.90 -5.20
N LYS A 27 3.37 -13.64 -5.79
CA LYS A 27 3.10 -13.62 -7.24
C LYS A 27 2.68 -12.23 -7.71
N CYS A 28 1.78 -11.56 -6.99
CA CYS A 28 1.34 -10.21 -7.32
C CYS A 28 2.48 -9.20 -7.25
N VAL A 29 3.34 -9.28 -6.21
CA VAL A 29 4.53 -8.43 -6.08
C VAL A 29 5.51 -8.69 -7.22
N TRP A 30 5.72 -9.95 -7.62
CA TRP A 30 6.57 -10.27 -8.76
C TRP A 30 6.04 -9.67 -10.06
N LEU A 31 4.74 -9.84 -10.35
CA LEU A 31 4.09 -9.25 -11.52
C LEU A 31 4.17 -7.72 -11.53
N LEU A 32 4.05 -7.07 -10.38
CA LEU A 32 4.21 -5.62 -10.24
C LEU A 32 5.61 -5.17 -10.68
N HIS A 33 6.65 -5.89 -10.26
CA HIS A 33 8.03 -5.58 -10.68
C HIS A 33 8.22 -5.84 -12.17
N LEU A 34 7.71 -6.96 -12.70
CA LEU A 34 7.78 -7.24 -14.14
C LEU A 34 7.10 -6.13 -14.96
N LEU A 35 5.96 -5.62 -14.50
CA LEU A 35 5.29 -4.47 -15.12
C LEU A 35 6.17 -3.21 -15.06
N ALA A 36 6.77 -2.88 -13.91
CA ALA A 36 7.66 -1.73 -13.79
C ALA A 36 8.87 -1.82 -14.75
N PHE A 37 9.45 -3.01 -14.89
CA PHE A 37 10.61 -3.28 -15.74
C PHE A 37 10.28 -3.52 -17.21
N SER A 38 9.01 -3.68 -17.59
CA SER A 38 8.62 -3.82 -19.00
C SER A 38 8.69 -2.51 -19.79
N PHE A 39 8.89 -1.38 -19.11
CA PHE A 39 9.05 -0.06 -19.73
C PHE A 39 10.52 0.31 -19.93
N HIS A 40 10.78 1.24 -20.84
CA HIS A 40 12.12 1.79 -21.07
C HIS A 40 12.08 3.33 -21.06
N PRO A 41 12.69 4.02 -20.06
CA PRO A 41 13.34 3.45 -18.88
C PRO A 41 12.33 2.76 -17.93
N ALA A 42 12.83 1.89 -17.05
CA ALA A 42 11.99 1.21 -16.06
C ALA A 42 11.28 2.24 -15.16
N LEU A 43 10.00 1.99 -14.86
CA LEU A 43 9.21 2.88 -14.02
C LEU A 43 9.57 2.70 -12.55
N MET A 44 9.56 3.80 -11.80
CA MET A 44 9.76 3.75 -10.35
C MET A 44 8.42 3.53 -9.66
N ILE A 45 8.34 2.49 -8.82
CA ILE A 45 7.15 2.16 -8.04
C ILE A 45 7.05 3.13 -6.85
N LEU A 46 5.95 3.88 -6.77
CA LEU A 46 5.65 4.75 -5.64
C LEU A 46 4.98 3.94 -4.53
N ARG A 47 5.62 3.93 -3.36
CA ARG A 47 5.11 3.31 -2.13
C ARG A 47 4.98 4.37 -1.04
N VAL A 48 3.95 4.23 -0.22
CA VAL A 48 3.70 5.15 0.90
C VAL A 48 3.61 4.37 2.20
N GLU A 49 4.27 4.89 3.22
CA GLU A 49 4.34 4.26 4.54
C GLU A 49 3.07 4.54 5.36
N GLU A 50 2.80 3.65 6.31
CA GLU A 50 1.80 3.90 7.35
C GLU A 50 2.10 5.20 8.09
N ASN A 51 1.05 5.88 8.55
CA ASN A 51 1.11 7.14 9.28
C ASN A 51 1.68 8.32 8.48
N ARG A 52 1.87 8.23 7.16
CA ARG A 52 2.16 9.42 6.35
C ARG A 52 0.94 10.35 6.30
N PRO A 53 1.11 11.69 6.34
CA PRO A 53 0.02 12.62 6.04
C PRO A 53 -0.57 12.32 4.66
N PHE A 54 -1.88 12.41 4.52
CA PHE A 54 -2.51 12.25 3.21
C PHE A 54 -2.13 13.41 2.30
N ASP A 55 -1.73 13.11 1.06
CA ASP A 55 -1.43 14.11 0.05
C ASP A 55 -2.17 13.78 -1.26
N PRO A 56 -3.15 14.60 -1.68
CA PRO A 56 -3.94 14.33 -2.88
C PRO A 56 -3.15 14.44 -4.18
N HIS A 57 -1.92 14.98 -4.18
CA HIS A 57 -1.11 15.05 -5.40
C HIS A 57 -0.71 13.66 -5.89
N TYR A 58 -0.31 12.78 -4.96
CA TYR A 58 0.19 11.44 -5.26
C TYR A 58 -0.61 10.31 -4.61
N MET A 59 -1.63 10.61 -3.81
CA MET A 59 -2.50 9.62 -3.16
C MET A 59 -3.98 9.78 -3.55
N GLU A 60 -4.69 8.66 -3.61
CA GLU A 60 -6.14 8.58 -3.76
C GLU A 60 -6.71 7.77 -2.59
N ASP A 61 -7.67 8.33 -1.85
CA ASP A 61 -8.35 7.61 -0.77
C ASP A 61 -9.45 6.71 -1.34
N VAL A 62 -9.38 5.42 -1.04
CA VAL A 62 -10.36 4.40 -1.51
C VAL A 62 -11.78 4.71 -1.03
N PHE A 63 -11.95 5.43 0.08
CA PHE A 63 -13.27 5.78 0.62
C PHE A 63 -13.61 7.26 0.51
N LYS A 64 -12.96 8.00 -0.40
CA LYS A 64 -13.16 9.45 -0.58
C LYS A 64 -14.65 9.87 -0.61
N ASP A 65 -15.50 9.15 -1.36
CA ASP A 65 -16.91 9.53 -1.55
C ASP A 65 -17.81 9.23 -0.34
N LYS A 66 -17.35 8.38 0.58
CA LYS A 66 -18.13 7.98 1.76
C LYS A 66 -17.91 8.89 2.97
N GLN A 67 -17.05 9.90 2.84
CA GLN A 67 -16.65 10.74 3.96
C GLN A 67 -17.41 12.07 4.01
N LYS A 68 -18.01 12.36 5.15
CA LYS A 68 -18.69 13.63 5.49
C LYS A 68 -17.93 14.49 6.51
N GLY A 69 -16.72 14.09 6.91
CA GLY A 69 -15.96 14.71 8.01
C GLY A 69 -14.76 15.55 7.55
N ASP A 70 -14.06 16.13 8.54
CA ASP A 70 -12.77 16.80 8.35
C ASP A 70 -11.77 15.81 7.72
N GLY A 71 -11.04 16.27 6.71
CA GLY A 71 -10.41 15.42 5.68
C GLY A 71 -9.50 14.28 6.19
N PRO A 72 -9.12 13.33 5.31
CA PRO A 72 -8.24 12.23 5.66
C PRO A 72 -6.97 12.72 6.37
N SER A 73 -6.70 12.23 7.59
CA SER A 73 -5.62 12.80 8.39
C SER A 73 -4.28 12.12 8.09
N ARG A 74 -4.27 10.78 8.03
CA ARG A 74 -3.04 9.99 7.84
C ARG A 74 -3.34 8.66 7.15
N VAL A 75 -2.41 8.16 6.37
CA VAL A 75 -2.46 6.83 5.76
C VAL A 75 -2.49 5.77 6.86
N LYS A 76 -3.50 4.89 6.83
CA LYS A 76 -3.56 3.66 7.62
C LYS A 76 -2.82 2.54 6.91
N VAL A 77 -3.06 2.37 5.61
CA VAL A 77 -2.38 1.37 4.78
C VAL A 77 -2.48 1.75 3.32
N MET A 78 -1.45 1.41 2.55
CA MET A 78 -1.48 1.47 1.09
C MET A 78 -2.13 0.20 0.53
N VAL A 79 -3.16 0.38 -0.28
CA VAL A 79 -3.92 -0.71 -0.91
C VAL A 79 -3.38 -1.03 -2.31
N MET A 80 -2.95 0.00 -3.04
CA MET A 80 -2.37 -0.14 -4.38
C MET A 80 -1.15 0.77 -4.52
N PRO A 81 -0.01 0.27 -5.04
CA PRO A 81 1.14 1.12 -5.33
C PRO A 81 0.83 2.11 -6.45
N GLY A 82 1.57 3.22 -6.45
CA GLY A 82 1.59 4.17 -7.57
C GLY A 82 2.82 3.96 -8.45
N PHE A 83 2.98 4.83 -9.45
CA PHE A 83 4.16 4.86 -10.33
C PHE A 83 4.56 6.28 -10.67
N TYR A 84 5.87 6.52 -10.78
CA TYR A 84 6.40 7.70 -11.45
C TYR A 84 6.56 7.40 -12.93
N VAL A 85 5.90 8.18 -13.78
CA VAL A 85 5.88 8.01 -15.23
C VAL A 85 6.26 9.34 -15.86
N GLN A 86 7.51 9.46 -16.32
CA GLN A 86 8.04 10.72 -16.87
C GLN A 86 7.86 11.90 -15.91
N ASP A 87 7.05 12.89 -16.27
CA ASP A 87 6.69 14.08 -15.49
C ASP A 87 5.39 13.93 -14.68
N ARG A 88 4.79 12.73 -14.70
CA ARG A 88 3.48 12.45 -14.09
C ARG A 88 3.56 11.37 -13.01
N ILE A 89 2.57 11.41 -12.13
CA ILE A 89 2.41 10.42 -11.06
C ILE A 89 1.10 9.67 -11.29
N LEU A 90 1.20 8.35 -11.40
CA LEU A 90 0.06 7.48 -11.19
C LEU A 90 -0.12 7.31 -9.68
N ARG A 91 -1.20 7.86 -9.13
CA ARG A 91 -1.44 7.94 -7.69
C ARG A 91 -1.52 6.55 -7.06
N CYS A 92 -0.96 6.41 -5.86
CA CYS A 92 -1.20 5.23 -5.04
C CYS A 92 -2.61 5.30 -4.44
N LYS A 93 -3.22 4.15 -4.20
CA LYS A 93 -4.49 4.07 -3.47
C LYS A 93 -4.24 3.74 -2.02
N VAL A 94 -4.80 4.53 -1.13
CA VAL A 94 -4.59 4.43 0.31
C VAL A 94 -5.92 4.34 1.04
N LEU A 95 -5.87 3.70 2.20
CA LEU A 95 -6.89 3.81 3.23
C LEU A 95 -6.41 4.83 4.25
N CYS A 96 -7.24 5.81 4.59
CA CYS A 96 -6.89 6.81 5.59
C CYS A 96 -7.52 6.52 6.96
N ARG A 97 -6.88 7.04 8.03
CA ARG A 97 -7.53 7.28 9.32
C ARG A 97 -8.22 8.64 9.28
N TYR A 98 -9.45 8.66 9.78
CA TYR A 98 -10.27 9.86 9.88
C TYR A 98 -10.31 10.29 11.33
N LYS A 99 -10.24 11.60 11.57
CA LYS A 99 -10.49 12.13 12.90
C LYS A 99 -12.00 12.09 13.14
N SER A 100 -12.40 11.57 14.30
CA SER A 100 -13.79 11.70 14.73
C SER A 100 -14.07 13.18 15.04
N THR A 101 -15.16 13.72 14.49
CA THR A 101 -15.63 15.09 14.78
C THR A 101 -16.20 15.25 16.20
N ALA A 102 -16.22 14.19 17.02
CA ALA A 102 -16.81 14.20 18.36
C ALA A 102 -15.99 14.89 19.45
N GLN A 103 -14.84 15.50 19.15
CA GLN A 103 -13.92 16.05 20.16
C GLN A 103 -13.74 17.58 20.11
N ALA A 104 -14.58 18.30 19.36
CA ALA A 104 -14.53 19.76 19.25
C ALA A 104 -15.59 20.50 20.12
N TYR A 105 -16.30 19.79 21.01
CA TYR A 105 -17.37 20.35 21.85
C TYR A 105 -17.24 19.98 23.35
N ILE A 106 -16.02 19.92 23.88
CA ILE A 106 -15.79 19.91 25.34
C ILE A 106 -14.67 20.89 25.66
#